data_AF-A0A645HFY1-F1
#
_entry.id   AF-A0A645HFY1-F1
#
_cell.length_a   1.000
_cell.length_b   1.000
_cell.length_c   1.000
_cell.angle_alpha   90.00
_cell.angle_beta   90.00
_cell.angle_gamma   90.00
#
_symmetry.space_group_name_H-M   'P 1'
#
loop_
_entity.id
_entity.type
_entity.pdbx_description
1 polymer ?
#
loop_
_entity_poly.entity_id
_entity_poly.type
_entity_poly.pdbx_seq_one_letter_code
_entity_poly.pdbx_strand_id
1 'polypeptide(L)'
;MGKSIIGCLLIFLLGYIVYEDDTLLEKLISYRFKYLITLVFFAIGGVIYTLILRPEEGNTTVWIIDSILKNGVLICAISTVIGFSSIHLNKNNKLLKYLNKRTFPIYIIHQPILLVLAILIVPTVKSTTLSIGLIIIFSAILTFIVYEILYRVKIFNFVLGIK
;
A
#
# COMPACT_ATOMS: atom_id res chain seq x y z
N MET A 1 12.84 8.96 9.33
CA MET A 1 12.13 9.06 10.63
C MET A 1 11.24 7.83 10.77
N GLY A 2 11.50 6.96 11.75
CA GLY A 2 10.63 5.82 12.01
C GLY A 2 9.24 6.29 12.42
N LYS A 3 8.19 5.66 11.90
CA LYS A 3 6.82 5.91 12.41
C LYS A 3 6.78 5.47 13.87
N SER A 4 6.13 6.25 14.73
CA SER A 4 5.92 5.88 16.13
C SER A 4 5.22 4.51 16.19
N ILE A 5 5.81 3.57 16.93
CA ILE A 5 5.26 2.22 17.13
C ILE A 5 3.80 2.31 17.62
N ILE A 6 3.52 3.28 18.49
CA ILE A 6 2.18 3.58 19.00
C ILE A 6 1.22 3.97 17.88
N GLY A 7 1.66 4.82 16.94
CA GLY A 7 0.82 5.21 15.80
C GLY A 7 0.45 4.01 14.92
N CYS A 8 1.40 3.11 14.68
CA CYS A 8 1.12 1.87 13.94
C CYS A 8 0.13 0.96 14.67
N LEU A 9 0.30 0.79 15.99
CA LEU A 9 -0.61 -0.01 16.81
C LEU A 9 -2.03 0.57 16.81
N LEU A 10 -2.17 1.90 16.94
CA LEU A 10 -3.46 2.57 16.91
C LEU A 10 -4.19 2.37 15.58
N ILE A 11 -3.48 2.51 14.45
CA ILE A 11 -4.07 2.27 13.12
C ILE A 11 -4.51 0.80 12.97
N PHE A 12 -3.70 -0.13 13.49
CA PHE A 12 -4.04 -1.56 13.48
C PHE A 12 -5.31 -1.85 14.29
N LEU A 13 -5.39 -1.32 15.52
CA LEU A 13 -6.57 -1.47 16.39
C LEU A 13 -7.81 -0.83 15.78
N LEU A 14 -7.68 0.36 15.17
CA LEU A 14 -8.79 1.02 14.49
C LEU A 14 -9.29 0.17 13.32
N GLY A 15 -8.39 -0.40 12.52
CA GLY A 15 -8.75 -1.32 11.44
C GLY A 15 -9.47 -2.57 11.95
N TYR A 16 -9.02 -3.14 13.08
CA TYR A 16 -9.67 -4.28 13.73
C TYR A 16 -11.11 -3.94 14.17
N ILE A 17 -11.30 -2.82 14.88
CA ILE A 17 -12.63 -2.38 15.35
C ILE A 17 -13.59 -2.14 14.17
N VAL A 18 -13.11 -1.50 13.09
CA VAL A 18 -13.92 -1.24 11.89
C VAL A 18 -14.35 -2.54 11.19
N TYR A 19 -13.52 -3.58 11.22
CA TYR A 19 -13.82 -4.86 10.60
C TYR A 19 -14.70 -5.77 11.47
N GLU A 20 -14.66 -5.59 12.79
CA GLU A 20 -15.52 -6.33 13.74
C GLU A 20 -16.98 -5.85 13.70
N ASP A 21 -17.22 -4.58 13.39
CA ASP A 21 -18.58 -4.00 13.32
C ASP A 21 -19.14 -4.03 11.88
N ASP A 22 -20.04 -4.97 11.63
CA ASP A 22 -20.74 -5.12 10.35
C ASP A 22 -21.49 -3.84 9.93
N THR A 23 -22.01 -3.06 10.89
CA THR A 23 -22.75 -1.83 10.57
C THR A 23 -21.83 -0.73 10.01
N LEU A 24 -20.59 -0.65 10.51
CA LEU A 24 -19.57 0.25 9.97
C LEU A 24 -19.14 -0.19 8.59
N LEU A 25 -18.97 -1.50 8.40
CA LEU A 25 -18.58 -2.08 7.12
C LEU A 25 -19.66 -1.87 6.04
N GLU A 26 -20.94 -2.07 6.37
CA GLU A 26 -22.08 -1.77 5.47
C GLU A 26 -22.17 -0.28 5.12
N LYS A 27 -21.91 0.61 6.08
CA LYS A 27 -21.81 2.07 5.82
C LYS A 27 -20.67 2.38 4.86
N LEU A 28 -19.49 1.77 5.03
CA LEU A 28 -18.37 1.93 4.09
C LEU A 28 -18.72 1.46 2.68
N ILE A 29 -19.41 0.33 2.56
CA ILE A 29 -19.85 -0.25 1.28
C ILE A 29 -20.89 0.65 0.60
N SER A 30 -21.88 1.16 1.33
CA SER A 30 -22.93 2.03 0.79
C SER A 30 -22.40 3.39 0.33
N TYR A 31 -21.42 3.96 1.04
CA TYR A 31 -20.79 5.23 0.68
C TYR A 31 -19.54 5.12 -0.21
N ARG A 32 -19.22 3.94 -0.76
CA ARG A 32 -18.02 3.69 -1.58
C ARG A 32 -17.77 4.73 -2.69
N PHE A 33 -18.83 5.18 -3.38
CA PHE A 33 -18.70 6.18 -4.44
C PHE A 33 -18.41 7.58 -3.89
N LYS A 34 -18.95 7.92 -2.70
CA LYS A 34 -18.60 9.19 -2.03
C LYS A 34 -17.13 9.19 -1.65
N TYR A 35 -16.62 8.11 -1.04
CA TYR A 35 -15.20 7.99 -0.74
C TYR A 35 -14.32 8.04 -1.99
N LEU A 36 -14.76 7.45 -3.10
CA LEU A 36 -14.04 7.53 -4.38
C LEU A 36 -13.96 8.98 -4.90
N ILE A 37 -15.08 9.72 -4.87
CA ILE A 37 -15.11 11.12 -5.29
C ILE A 37 -14.19 11.96 -4.39
N THR A 38 -14.28 11.79 -3.08
CA THR A 38 -13.43 12.50 -2.12
C THR A 38 -11.95 12.12 -2.27
N LEU A 39 -11.63 10.86 -2.57
CA LEU A 39 -10.28 10.42 -2.90
C LEU A 39 -9.74 11.15 -4.13
N VAL A 40 -10.52 11.19 -5.22
CA VAL A 40 -10.11 11.87 -6.46
C VAL A 40 -9.92 13.36 -6.20
N PHE A 41 -10.81 13.98 -5.42
CA PHE A 41 -10.67 15.39 -5.00
C PHE A 41 -9.36 15.64 -4.25
N PHE A 42 -9.07 14.86 -3.20
CA PHE A 42 -7.82 15.00 -2.45
C PHE A 42 -6.58 14.64 -3.27
N ALA A 43 -6.66 13.67 -4.18
CA ALA A 43 -5.55 13.28 -5.04
C ALA A 43 -5.21 14.37 -6.06
N ILE A 44 -6.21 14.91 -6.76
CA ILE A 44 -6.03 16.02 -7.71
C ILE A 44 -5.55 17.26 -6.97
N GLY A 45 -6.19 17.61 -5.85
CA GLY A 45 -5.77 18.73 -5.01
C GLY A 45 -4.34 18.57 -4.49
N GLY A 46 -3.96 17.35 -4.11
CA GLY A 46 -2.60 17.00 -3.70
C GLY A 46 -1.58 17.18 -4.82
N VAL A 47 -1.87 16.67 -6.02
CA VAL A 47 -0.97 16.81 -7.19
C VAL A 47 -0.81 18.29 -7.57
N ILE A 48 -1.91 19.03 -7.69
CA ILE A 48 -1.89 20.47 -7.99
C ILE A 48 -1.07 21.22 -6.94
N TYR A 49 -1.32 20.93 -5.65
CA TYR A 49 -0.56 21.54 -4.57
C TYR A 49 0.94 21.25 -4.70
N THR A 50 1.33 19.99 -4.92
CA THR A 50 2.74 19.61 -5.02
C THR A 50 3.47 20.19 -6.22
N LEU A 51 2.79 20.40 -7.35
CA LEU A 51 3.43 20.84 -8.60
C LEU A 51 3.42 22.37 -8.78
N ILE A 52 2.43 23.08 -8.23
CA ILE A 52 2.20 24.50 -8.53
C ILE A 52 2.35 25.38 -7.29
N LEU A 53 1.84 24.93 -6.14
CA LEU A 53 1.63 25.78 -4.96
C LEU A 53 2.58 25.49 -3.80
N ARG A 54 3.37 24.41 -3.89
CA ARG A 54 4.26 23.97 -2.81
C ARG A 54 5.45 24.95 -2.70
N PRO A 55 5.57 25.69 -1.59
CA PRO A 55 6.72 26.56 -1.38
C PRO A 55 8.00 25.72 -1.25
N GLU A 56 9.10 26.21 -1.83
CA GLU A 56 10.44 25.62 -1.68
C GLU A 56 10.91 25.66 -0.22
N GLU A 57 10.46 26.68 0.54
CA GLU A 57 10.75 26.83 1.96
C GLU A 57 9.86 25.92 2.81
N GLY A 58 10.48 24.96 3.48
CA GLY A 58 9.82 24.04 4.40
C GLY A 58 9.42 24.71 5.71
N ASN A 59 8.31 25.46 5.70
CA ASN A 59 7.72 26.05 6.90
C ASN A 59 6.67 25.11 7.54
N THR A 60 6.30 25.36 8.79
CA THR A 60 5.29 24.60 9.55
C THR A 60 3.94 24.53 8.81
N THR A 61 3.57 25.59 8.09
CA THR A 61 2.35 25.65 7.27
C THR A 61 2.36 24.63 6.13
N VAL A 62 3.49 24.48 5.43
CA VAL A 62 3.66 23.49 4.35
C VAL A 62 3.52 22.08 4.90
N TRP A 63 4.10 21.82 6.08
CA TRP A 63 3.98 20.51 6.74
C TRP A 63 2.54 20.16 7.12
N ILE A 64 1.78 21.12 7.66
CA ILE A 64 0.36 20.92 8.01
C ILE A 64 -0.45 20.58 6.76
N ILE A 65 -0.29 21.36 5.68
CA ILE A 65 -1.03 21.15 4.43
C ILE A 65 -0.67 19.80 3.81
N ASP A 66 0.63 19.48 3.72
CA ASP A 66 1.12 18.18 3.24
C ASP A 66 0.50 17.03 4.04
N SER A 67 0.44 17.16 5.36
CA SER A 67 -0.08 16.13 6.26
C SER A 67 -1.58 15.94 6.07
N ILE A 68 -2.35 17.02 5.95
CA ILE A 68 -3.80 16.95 5.71
C ILE A 68 -4.09 16.27 4.36
N LEU A 69 -3.40 16.69 3.30
CA LEU A 69 -3.60 16.12 1.96
C LEU A 69 -3.22 14.63 1.93
N LYS A 70 -2.05 14.27 2.46
CA LYS A 70 -1.58 12.88 2.49
C LYS A 70 -2.50 11.97 3.32
N ASN A 71 -2.89 12.39 4.51
CA ASN A 71 -3.79 11.60 5.35
C ASN A 71 -5.22 11.54 4.77
N GLY A 72 -5.70 12.62 4.16
CA GLY A 72 -6.99 12.66 3.47
C GLY A 72 -7.05 11.67 2.30
N VAL A 73 -6.02 11.66 1.45
CA VAL A 73 -5.87 10.64 0.40
C VAL A 73 -5.83 9.24 1.00
N LEU A 74 -5.02 9.01 2.04
CA LEU A 74 -4.85 7.69 2.64
C LEU A 74 -6.15 7.11 3.18
N ILE A 75 -6.88 7.88 4.01
CA ILE A 75 -8.13 7.43 4.63
C ILE A 75 -9.18 7.19 3.55
N CYS A 76 -9.33 8.10 2.59
CA CYS A 76 -10.29 7.91 1.50
C CYS A 76 -9.93 6.70 0.63
N ALA A 77 -8.64 6.50 0.34
CA ALA A 77 -8.16 5.37 -0.45
C ALA A 77 -8.48 4.04 0.24
N ILE A 78 -8.17 3.93 1.54
CA ILE A 78 -8.46 2.72 2.32
C ILE A 78 -9.97 2.45 2.31
N SER A 79 -10.81 3.44 2.63
CA SER A 79 -12.27 3.30 2.63
C SER A 79 -12.84 2.91 1.27
N THR A 80 -12.34 3.51 0.18
CA THR A 80 -12.71 3.15 -1.19
C THR A 80 -12.33 1.70 -1.51
N VAL A 81 -11.08 1.32 -1.23
CA VAL A 81 -10.61 -0.05 -1.51
C VAL A 81 -11.43 -1.07 -0.74
N ILE A 82 -11.71 -0.84 0.55
CA ILE A 82 -12.56 -1.72 1.36
C ILE A 82 -13.97 -1.79 0.74
N GLY A 83 -14.63 -0.66 0.50
CA GLY A 83 -16.00 -0.65 -0.04
C GLY A 83 -16.14 -1.34 -1.41
N PHE A 84 -15.18 -1.18 -2.32
CA PHE A 84 -15.20 -1.86 -3.62
C PHE A 84 -14.78 -3.32 -3.54
N SER A 85 -13.79 -3.65 -2.71
CA SER A 85 -13.30 -5.02 -2.56
C SER A 85 -14.33 -5.94 -1.92
N SER A 86 -15.10 -5.46 -0.94
CA SER A 86 -16.18 -6.23 -0.31
C SER A 86 -17.28 -6.65 -1.30
N ILE A 87 -17.51 -5.87 -2.37
CA ILE A 87 -18.50 -6.21 -3.41
C ILE A 87 -17.90 -7.08 -4.52
N HIS A 88 -16.74 -6.69 -5.04
CA HIS A 88 -16.21 -7.26 -6.29
C HIS A 88 -15.21 -8.39 -6.07
N LEU A 89 -14.42 -8.31 -4.97
CA LEU A 89 -13.36 -9.26 -4.66
C LEU A 89 -13.78 -10.32 -3.62
N ASN A 90 -14.96 -10.22 -3.01
CA ASN A 90 -15.47 -11.23 -2.08
C ASN A 90 -16.08 -12.46 -2.77
N LYS A 91 -15.51 -12.88 -3.91
CA LYS A 91 -15.92 -14.07 -4.66
C LYS A 91 -14.98 -15.23 -4.34
N ASN A 92 -15.53 -16.42 -4.14
CA ASN A 92 -14.75 -17.63 -3.84
C ASN A 92 -14.01 -18.18 -5.07
N ASN A 93 -12.95 -17.47 -5.49
CA ASN A 93 -12.14 -17.82 -6.64
C ASN A 93 -10.88 -18.59 -6.22
N LYS A 94 -10.49 -19.61 -7.00
CA LYS A 94 -9.24 -20.39 -6.78
C LYS A 94 -8.00 -19.49 -6.71
N LEU A 95 -7.97 -18.43 -7.53
CA LEU A 95 -6.89 -17.42 -7.52
C LEU A 95 -6.84 -16.65 -6.20
N LEU A 96 -7.98 -16.24 -5.65
CA LEU A 96 -8.03 -15.51 -4.37
C LEU A 96 -7.54 -16.39 -3.22
N LYS A 97 -7.96 -17.66 -3.19
CA LYS A 97 -7.49 -18.63 -2.18
C LYS A 97 -5.98 -18.89 -2.28
N TYR A 98 -5.47 -18.98 -3.51
CA TYR A 98 -4.04 -19.10 -3.76
C TYR A 98 -3.26 -17.87 -3.29
N LEU A 99 -3.70 -16.66 -3.65
CA LEU A 99 -3.04 -15.42 -3.27
C LEU A 99 -3.09 -15.21 -1.75
N ASN A 100 -4.25 -15.38 -1.11
CA ASN A 100 -4.40 -15.21 0.35
C ASN A 100 -3.43 -16.10 1.15
N LYS A 101 -3.19 -17.35 0.72
CA LYS A 101 -2.23 -18.24 1.40
C LYS A 101 -0.77 -17.74 1.27
N ARG A 102 -0.47 -16.97 0.22
CA ARG A 102 0.91 -16.60 -0.17
C ARG A 102 1.22 -15.11 0.07
N THR A 103 0.22 -14.28 0.39
CA THR A 103 0.39 -12.82 0.57
C THR A 103 1.46 -12.48 1.60
N PHE A 104 1.47 -13.14 2.77
CA PHE A 104 2.42 -12.85 3.84
C PHE A 104 3.88 -13.18 3.45
N PRO A 105 4.20 -14.39 2.96
CA PRO A 105 5.52 -14.70 2.41
C PRO A 105 5.98 -13.74 1.30
N ILE A 106 5.10 -13.43 0.34
CA ILE A 106 5.40 -12.55 -0.78
C ILE A 106 5.75 -11.15 -0.28
N TYR A 107 5.00 -10.63 0.69
CA TYR A 107 5.26 -9.32 1.28
C TYR A 107 6.63 -9.23 1.95
N ILE A 108 7.01 -10.26 2.73
CA ILE A 108 8.32 -10.31 3.41
C ILE A 108 9.46 -10.33 2.39
N ILE A 109 9.31 -11.08 1.30
CA ILE A 109 10.34 -11.20 0.25
C ILE A 109 10.42 -9.93 -0.61
N HIS A 110 9.29 -9.26 -0.83
CA HIS A 110 9.21 -8.08 -1.68
C HIS A 110 10.03 -6.90 -1.14
N GLN A 111 9.94 -6.62 0.15
CA GLN A 111 10.63 -5.49 0.79
C GLN A 111 12.17 -5.49 0.63
N PRO A 112 12.90 -6.58 0.94
CA PRO A 112 14.36 -6.61 0.74
C PRO A 112 14.74 -6.56 -0.75
N ILE A 113 13.97 -7.19 -1.63
CA ILE A 113 14.21 -7.12 -3.09
C ILE A 113 14.08 -5.68 -3.57
N LEU A 114 13.01 -4.99 -3.17
CA LEU A 114 12.79 -3.58 -3.51
C LEU A 114 13.93 -2.71 -3.01
N LEU A 115 14.42 -2.93 -1.79
CA LEU A 115 15.56 -2.21 -1.22
C LEU A 115 16.84 -2.45 -2.02
N VAL A 116 17.17 -3.71 -2.33
CA VAL A 116 18.35 -4.07 -3.13
C VAL A 116 18.29 -3.42 -4.51
N LEU A 117 17.14 -3.50 -5.19
CA LEU A 117 16.94 -2.87 -6.49
C LEU A 117 17.04 -1.34 -6.42
N ALA A 118 16.50 -0.71 -5.37
CA ALA A 118 16.63 0.72 -5.19
C ALA A 118 18.10 1.13 -5.03
N ILE A 119 18.89 0.41 -4.23
CA ILE A 119 20.33 0.70 -4.03
C ILE A 119 21.12 0.55 -5.33
N LEU A 120 20.77 -0.40 -6.20
CA LEU A 120 21.47 -0.64 -7.46
C LEU A 120 21.05 0.30 -8.59
N ILE A 121 19.74 0.54 -8.75
CA ILE A 121 19.17 1.25 -9.91
C ILE A 121 19.20 2.78 -9.72
N VAL A 122 18.92 3.27 -8.51
CA VAL A 122 18.89 4.72 -8.24
C VAL A 122 20.21 5.43 -8.59
N PRO A 123 21.41 4.92 -8.23
CA PRO A 123 22.66 5.60 -8.58
C PRO A 123 23.08 5.40 -10.04
N THR A 124 22.59 4.36 -10.73
CA THR A 124 23.06 3.99 -12.07
C THR A 124 22.25 4.62 -13.19
N VAL A 125 20.97 4.94 -12.95
CA VAL A 125 20.07 5.48 -13.98
C VAL A 125 19.82 6.96 -13.75
N LYS A 126 20.25 7.79 -14.72
CA LYS A 126 20.13 9.28 -14.65
C LYS A 126 18.69 9.78 -14.69
N SER A 127 17.76 9.02 -15.27
CA SER A 127 16.35 9.43 -15.37
C SER A 127 15.53 8.83 -14.23
N THR A 128 15.00 9.69 -13.36
CA THR A 128 14.14 9.30 -12.23
C THR A 128 12.96 8.44 -12.66
N THR A 129 12.30 8.78 -13.77
CA THR A 129 11.15 8.03 -14.29
C THR A 129 11.54 6.61 -14.70
N LEU A 130 12.69 6.46 -15.37
CA LEU A 130 13.19 5.15 -15.76
C LEU A 130 13.60 4.32 -14.55
N SER A 131 14.25 4.93 -13.56
CA SER A 131 14.60 4.24 -12.30
C SER A 131 13.37 3.69 -11.60
N ILE A 132 12.31 4.49 -11.49
CA ILE A 132 11.04 4.07 -10.87
C ILE A 132 10.41 2.91 -11.65
N GLY A 133 10.30 3.05 -12.98
CA GLY A 133 9.71 2.00 -13.83
C GLY A 133 10.46 0.67 -13.73
N LEU A 134 11.79 0.71 -13.75
CA LEU A 134 12.63 -0.48 -13.62
C LEU A 134 12.48 -1.12 -12.24
N ILE A 135 12.50 -0.34 -11.16
CA ILE A 135 12.33 -0.86 -9.80
C ILE A 135 10.96 -1.54 -9.66
N ILE A 136 9.87 -0.93 -10.16
CA ILE A 136 8.52 -1.52 -10.08
C ILE A 136 8.47 -2.86 -10.83
N ILE A 137 8.94 -2.89 -12.08
CA ILE A 137 8.85 -4.10 -12.92
C ILE A 137 9.75 -5.21 -12.36
N PHE A 138 11.02 -4.89 -12.08
CA PHE A 138 11.96 -5.88 -11.57
C PHE A 138 11.57 -6.37 -10.18
N SER A 139 11.14 -5.49 -9.28
CA SER A 139 10.75 -5.93 -7.93
C SER A 139 9.58 -6.90 -7.99
N ALA A 140 8.57 -6.65 -8.83
CA ALA A 140 7.44 -7.56 -9.00
C ALA A 140 7.90 -8.93 -9.52
N ILE A 141 8.65 -8.95 -10.63
CA ILE A 141 9.12 -10.19 -11.26
C ILE A 141 10.02 -10.98 -10.30
N LEU A 142 11.02 -10.33 -9.72
CA LEU A 142 12.02 -10.98 -8.88
C LEU A 142 11.39 -11.51 -7.58
N THR A 143 10.39 -10.81 -7.02
CA THR A 143 9.65 -11.29 -5.85
C THR A 143 8.96 -12.61 -6.14
N PHE A 144 8.27 -12.74 -7.27
CA PHE A 144 7.61 -13.99 -7.65
C PHE A 144 8.60 -15.13 -7.93
N ILE A 145 9.71 -14.82 -8.60
CA ILE A 145 10.77 -15.82 -8.89
C ILE A 145 11.38 -16.33 -7.59
N VAL A 146 11.82 -15.43 -6.72
CA VAL A 146 12.45 -15.78 -5.43
C VAL A 146 11.45 -16.54 -4.56
N TYR A 147 10.20 -16.10 -4.51
CA TYR A 147 9.15 -16.80 -3.77
C TYR A 147 8.96 -18.25 -4.27
N GLU A 148 8.87 -18.47 -5.58
CA GLU A 148 8.68 -19.82 -6.14
C GLU A 148 9.91 -20.73 -5.91
N ILE A 149 11.12 -20.17 -5.96
CA ILE A 149 12.36 -20.89 -5.60
C ILE A 149 12.32 -21.29 -4.12
N LEU A 150 12.04 -20.35 -3.21
CA LEU A 150 12.00 -20.62 -1.77
C LEU A 150 10.91 -21.62 -1.40
N TYR A 151 9.76 -21.57 -2.07
CA TYR A 151 8.68 -22.54 -1.89
C TYR A 151 9.10 -23.97 -2.25
N ARG A 152 9.93 -24.14 -3.30
CA ARG A 152 10.46 -25.46 -3.69
C ARG A 152 11.49 -26.01 -2.71
N VAL A 153 12.28 -25.15 -2.07
CA VAL A 153 13.39 -25.56 -1.19
C VAL A 153 12.92 -26.01 0.21
N LYS A 154 11.61 -25.94 0.54
CA LYS A 154 10.96 -26.37 1.81
C LYS A 154 11.51 -25.80 3.12
N ILE A 155 12.72 -25.23 3.15
CA ILE A 155 13.40 -24.65 4.32
C ILE A 155 12.65 -23.46 4.91
N PHE A 156 11.96 -22.68 4.07
CA PHE A 156 11.22 -21.49 4.51
C PHE A 156 9.74 -21.72 4.78
N ASN A 157 9.20 -22.92 4.52
CA ASN A 157 7.80 -23.23 4.84
C ASN A 157 7.51 -23.11 6.34
N PHE A 158 8.51 -23.41 7.19
CA PHE A 158 8.40 -23.29 8.64
C PHE A 158 8.46 -21.82 9.13
N VAL A 159 9.40 -21.03 8.60
CA VAL A 159 9.62 -19.63 9.03
C VAL A 159 8.54 -18.68 8.49
N LEU A 160 7.98 -18.97 7.33
CA LEU A 160 6.97 -18.12 6.66
C LEU A 160 5.53 -18.53 6.97
N GLY A 161 5.31 -19.48 7.89
CA GLY A 161 3.97 -19.90 8.32
C GLY A 161 3.17 -20.67 7.27
N ILE A 162 3.83 -21.22 6.25
CA ILE A 162 3.18 -21.96 5.16
C ILE A 162 3.10 -23.44 5.56
N LYS A 163 2.00 -23.86 6.20
CA LYS A 163 1.53 -25.26 6.16
C LYS A 163 0.54 -25.41 5.01
#